data_AF-A0A9X3MZR3-F1
#
_entry.id   AF-A0A9X3MZR3-F1
#
_cell.length_a   1.000
_cell.length_b   1.000
_cell.length_c   1.000
_cell.angle_alpha   90.00
_cell.angle_beta   90.00
_cell.angle_gamma   90.00
#
_symmetry.space_group_name_H-M   'P 1'
#
loop_
_entity.id
_entity.type
_entity.pdbx_description
1 polymer ?
#
loop_
_entity_poly.entity_id
_entity_poly.type
_entity_poly.pdbx_seq_one_letter_code
_entity_poly.pdbx_strand_id
1 'polypeptide(L)' 'MTGCVAAGASREDVQHQMHDAIAFHIEGLREAGEVIPEPSGLTATYVRVAA' A
#
# COMPACT_ATOMS: atom_id res chain seq x y z
N MET A 1 -9.67 7.81 3.60
CA MET A 1 -8.73 7.07 4.46
C MET A 1 -7.32 7.53 4.15
N THR A 2 -6.50 7.78 5.18
CA THR A 2 -5.04 7.96 5.13
C THR A 2 -4.42 6.77 4.39
N GLY A 3 -3.49 6.98 3.45
CA GLY A 3 -2.98 5.92 2.57
C GLY A 3 -2.44 4.68 3.31
N CYS A 4 -2.43 3.53 2.62
CA CYS A 4 -1.86 2.27 3.11
C CYS A 4 -0.33 2.40 3.28
N VAL A 5 0.21 1.99 4.43
CA VAL A 5 1.64 2.03 4.75
C VAL A 5 2.14 0.63 5.07
N ALA A 6 3.28 0.25 4.50
CA ALA A 6 3.96 -1.01 4.78
C ALA A 6 5.47 -0.80 4.99
N ALA A 7 6.07 -1.65 5.82
CA ALA A 7 7.50 -1.64 6.14
C ALA A 7 8.06 -3.08 6.17
N GLY A 8 9.35 -3.23 5.93
CA GLY A 8 10.04 -4.52 5.83
C GLY A 8 11.55 -4.35 5.96
N ALA A 9 12.26 -5.45 6.20
CA ALA A 9 13.72 -5.44 6.41
C ALA A 9 14.50 -5.19 5.10
N SER A 10 13.90 -5.53 3.96
CA SER A 10 14.41 -5.27 2.61
C SER A 10 13.37 -4.58 1.74
N ARG A 11 13.79 -4.10 0.57
CA ARG A 11 12.88 -3.51 -0.42
C ARG A 11 11.86 -4.55 -0.91
N GLU A 12 12.32 -5.78 -1.10
CA GLU A 12 11.49 -6.92 -1.52
C GLU A 12 10.43 -7.21 -0.45
N ASP A 13 10.80 -7.21 0.83
CA ASP A 13 9.84 -7.38 1.93
C ASP A 13 8.82 -6.24 1.96
N VAL A 14 9.28 -5.00 1.84
CA VAL A 14 8.38 -3.83 1.78
C VAL A 14 7.37 -3.98 0.64
N GLN A 15 7.80 -4.40 -0.55
CA GLN A 15 6.92 -4.59 -1.70
C GLN A 15 5.90 -5.70 -1.47
N HIS A 16 6.32 -6.84 -0.91
CA HIS A 16 5.42 -7.93 -0.56
C HIS A 16 4.33 -7.46 0.41
N GLN A 17 4.75 -6.77 1.48
CA GLN A 17 3.83 -6.24 2.48
C GLN A 17 2.89 -5.16 1.91
N MET A 18 3.36 -4.33 0.98
CA MET A 18 2.51 -3.38 0.26
C MET A 18 1.41 -4.10 -0.53
N HIS A 19 1.75 -5.16 -1.27
CA HIS A 19 0.78 -5.93 -2.06
C HIS A 19 -0.29 -6.57 -1.17
N ASP A 20 0.13 -7.22 -0.08
CA ASP A 20 -0.80 -7.87 0.86
C ASP A 20 -1.72 -6.86 1.54
N ALA A 21 -1.17 -5.73 1.99
CA ALA A 21 -1.96 -4.69 2.65
C ALA A 21 -2.98 -4.04 1.70
N ILE A 22 -2.63 -3.84 0.43
CA ILE A 22 -3.57 -3.36 -0.60
C ILE A 22 -4.68 -4.40 -0.83
N ALA A 23 -4.33 -5.68 -0.98
CA ALA A 23 -5.31 -6.75 -1.20
C ALA A 23 -6.28 -6.85 -0.02
N PHE A 24 -5.77 -6.84 1.20
CA PHE A 24 -6.59 -6.83 2.42
C PHE A 24 -7.53 -5.63 2.49
N HIS A 25 -7.03 -4.42 2.16
CA HIS A 25 -7.87 -3.22 2.18
C HIS A 25 -8.99 -3.28 1.14
N ILE A 26 -8.70 -3.74 -0.08
CA ILE A 26 -9.71 -3.89 -1.13
C ILE A 26 -10.78 -4.90 -0.71
N GLU A 27 -10.40 -5.99 -0.06
CA GLU A 27 -11.37 -6.97 0.44
C GLU A 27 -12.29 -6.36 1.51
N GLY A 28 -11.72 -5.62 2.47
CA GLY A 28 -12.52 -4.89 3.45
C GLY A 28 -13.51 -3.89 2.81
N LEU A 29 -13.12 -3.21 1.73
CA LEU A 29 -14.03 -2.32 0.98
C LEU A 29 -15.16 -3.11 0.31
N ARG A 30 -14.87 -4.29 -0.25
CA ARG A 30 -15.91 -5.16 -0.85
C ARG A 30 -16.91 -5.65 0.18
N GLU A 31 -16.42 -6.12 1.32
CA GLU A 31 -17.26 -6.59 2.42
C GLU A 31 -18.16 -5.48 3.00
N ALA A 32 -17.64 -4.24 3.04
CA ALA A 32 -18.40 -3.06 3.47
C ALA A 32 -19.37 -2.51 2.40
N GLY A 33 -19.31 -3.01 1.15
CA GLY A 33 -20.09 -2.48 0.03
C GLY A 33 -19.65 -1.09 -0.43
N GLU A 34 -18.41 -0.70 -0.11
CA GLU A 34 -17.82 0.58 -0.49
C GLU A 34 -17.26 0.55 -1.92
N VAL A 35 -17.10 1.74 -2.52
CA VAL A 35 -16.54 1.87 -3.86
C VAL A 35 -15.03 1.64 -3.79
N ILE A 36 -14.53 0.73 -4.63
CA ILE A 36 -13.09 0.53 -4.82
C ILE A 36 -12.56 1.74 -5.62
N PRO A 37 -11.59 2.50 -5.08
CA PRO A 37 -11.03 3.64 -5.78
C PRO A 37 -10.22 3.18 -7.00
N GLU A 38 -10.29 3.95 -8.08
CA GLU A 38 -9.42 3.75 -9.25
C GLU A 38 -7.95 3.94 -8.86
N PRO A 39 -7.01 3.20 -9.47
CA PRO A 39 -5.59 3.37 -9.21
C PRO A 39 -5.14 4.81 -9.53
N SER A 40 -4.79 5.59 -8.49
CA SER A 40 -4.06 6.84 -8.68
C SER A 40 -2.64 6.51 -9.18
N GLY A 41 -2.16 7.21 -10.21
CA GLY A 41 -0.92 6.84 -10.92
C GLY A 41 0.28 6.49 -10.03
N LEU A 42 1.06 5.50 -10.45
CA LEU A 42 2.28 5.03 -9.78
C LEU A 42 3.35 6.13 -9.72
N THR A 43 3.42 6.84 -8.58
CA THR A 43 4.52 7.77 -8.29
C THR A 43 5.33 7.22 -7.12
N ALA A 44 6.54 6.72 -7.40
CA ALA A 44 7.47 6.30 -6.36
C ALA A 44 8.56 7.38 -6.19
N THR A 45 8.69 7.91 -4.98
CA THR A 45 9.79 8.81 -4.61
C THR A 45 10.65 8.12 -3.57
N TYR A 46 11.93 7.94 -3.87
CA TYR A 46 12.91 7.38 -2.94
C TYR A 46 13.67 8.53 -2.29
N VAL A 47 13.70 8.58 -0.96
CA VAL A 47 14.45 9.57 -0.19
C VAL A 47 15.50 8.83 0.64
N ARG A 48 16.75 9.28 0.57
CA ARG A 48 17.79 8.86 1.52
C ARG A 48 17.70 9.74 2.76
N VAL A 49 17.61 9.12 3.92
CA VAL A 49 17.59 9.81 5.21
C VAL A 49 19.00 9.75 5.80
N ALA A 50 19.47 10.86 6.39
CA ALA A 50 20.72 10.85 7.16
C ALA A 50 20.53 10.04 8.45
N ALA A 51 21.59 9.35 8.88
CA ALA A 51 21.63 8.63 10.16
C ALA A 51 21.83 9.60 11.33
#